data_AF-A0A3A0A4Q1-F1
#
_entry.id   AF-A0A3A0A4Q1-F1
#
_cell.length_a   1.000
_cell.length_b   1.000
_cell.length_c   1.000
_cell.angle_alpha   90.00
_cell.angle_beta   90.00
_cell.angle_gamma   90.00
#
_symmetry.space_group_name_H-M   'P 1'
#
loop_
_entity.id
_entity.type
_entity.pdbx_description
1 polymer ?
#
loop_
_entity_poly.entity_id
_entity_poly.type
_entity_poly.pdbx_seq_one_letter_code
_entity_poly.pdbx_strand_id
1 'polypeptide(L)'
;MSQLRQSYWEIRALGVDLVAAANNTPEENRTLRERYDLPFSILSDIDAEVARAYHAFHENEPMGRNLALVSMFLISRAEDGGKVLWEYVGPSSRYRLAPSRILEELQRALGRTRLHVDVVVPSTWQLERTIAGFQDPPMGFYRTPQEVGERYVLTYRDYTRELAMQAHAEVHRLTEEGWRLAAVSPEYEGAVVIGQRYSFDRSVE
;
A
#
# COMPACT_ATOMS: atom_id res chain seq x y z
N MET A 1 0.63 -0.18 -5.00
CA MET A 1 1.19 -1.51 -4.72
C MET A 1 2.58 -1.45 -4.09
N SER A 2 3.39 -0.40 -4.30
CA SER A 2 4.71 -0.27 -3.67
C SER A 2 4.68 -0.20 -2.13
N GLN A 3 3.67 0.44 -1.53
CA GLN A 3 3.58 0.59 -0.07
C GLN A 3 3.40 -0.75 0.67
N LEU A 4 2.53 -1.64 0.18
CA LEU A 4 2.36 -2.98 0.79
C LEU A 4 3.59 -3.88 0.58
N ARG A 5 4.38 -3.65 -0.47
CA ARG A 5 5.66 -4.35 -0.65
C ARG A 5 6.63 -3.99 0.48
N GLN A 6 6.69 -2.72 0.88
CA GLN A 6 7.57 -2.25 1.96
C GLN A 6 7.18 -2.87 3.32
N SER A 7 5.88 -2.92 3.62
CA SER A 7 5.38 -3.51 4.88
C SER A 7 5.12 -5.02 4.82
N TYR A 8 5.44 -5.69 3.71
CA TYR A 8 5.15 -7.13 3.56
C TYR A 8 5.80 -7.97 4.67
N TRP A 9 7.06 -7.68 4.99
CA TRP A 9 7.79 -8.45 6.00
C TRP A 9 7.27 -8.18 7.42
N GLU A 10 6.79 -6.98 7.69
CA GLU A 10 6.12 -6.63 8.95
C GLU A 10 4.81 -7.41 9.09
N ILE A 11 3.98 -7.42 8.03
CA ILE A 11 2.73 -8.19 7.99
C ILE A 11 3.01 -9.69 8.16
N ARG A 12 4.01 -10.22 7.46
CA ARG A 12 4.38 -11.63 7.54
C ARG A 12 4.91 -12.01 8.92
N ALA A 13 5.65 -11.12 9.58
CA ALA A 13 6.14 -11.34 10.94
C ALA A 13 5.00 -11.46 11.97
N LEU A 14 3.81 -10.95 11.67
CA LEU A 14 2.60 -11.15 12.48
C LEU A 14 1.97 -12.55 12.31
N GLY A 15 2.49 -13.37 11.38
CA GLY A 15 1.93 -14.68 11.02
C GLY A 15 0.81 -14.60 9.97
N VAL A 16 0.72 -13.49 9.23
CA VAL A 16 -0.31 -13.27 8.20
C VAL A 16 0.30 -13.46 6.81
N ASP A 17 -0.33 -14.30 5.99
CA ASP A 17 -0.01 -14.42 4.58
C ASP A 17 -0.78 -13.39 3.76
N LEU A 18 -0.05 -12.53 3.05
CA LEU A 18 -0.65 -11.51 2.19
C LEU A 18 -0.97 -12.11 0.81
N VAL A 19 -2.21 -11.91 0.36
CA VAL A 19 -2.66 -12.21 -1.01
C VAL A 19 -3.39 -10.97 -1.54
N ALA A 20 -2.96 -10.48 -2.71
CA ALA A 20 -3.70 -9.45 -3.43
C ALA A 20 -4.73 -10.10 -4.37
N ALA A 21 -5.86 -9.45 -4.62
CA ALA A 21 -6.80 -9.86 -5.66
C ALA A 21 -6.88 -8.75 -6.72
N ALA A 22 -6.84 -9.13 -8.00
CA ALA A 22 -6.91 -8.21 -9.12
C ALA A 22 -7.70 -8.81 -10.28
N ASN A 23 -8.41 -7.96 -11.02
CA ASN A 23 -9.20 -8.30 -12.20
C ASN A 23 -8.35 -8.50 -13.48
N ASN A 24 -7.14 -9.02 -13.32
CA ASN A 24 -6.26 -9.36 -14.45
C ASN A 24 -6.17 -10.88 -14.59
N THR A 25 -5.73 -11.34 -15.76
CA THR A 25 -5.40 -12.73 -16.00
C THR A 25 -4.23 -13.23 -15.13
N PRO A 26 -4.08 -14.56 -14.92
CA PRO A 26 -2.92 -15.12 -14.24
C PRO A 26 -1.59 -14.72 -14.87
N GLU A 27 -1.51 -14.63 -16.20
CA GLU A 27 -0.32 -14.24 -16.97
C GLU A 27 0.06 -12.78 -16.72
N GLU A 28 -0.92 -11.87 -16.73
CA GLU A 28 -0.71 -10.45 -16.42
C GLU A 28 -0.26 -10.27 -14.96
N ASN A 29 -0.89 -10.99 -14.03
CA ASN A 29 -0.52 -10.96 -12.62
C ASN A 29 0.90 -11.51 -12.38
N ARG A 30 1.30 -12.57 -13.09
CA ARG A 30 2.68 -13.09 -13.06
C ARG A 30 3.67 -12.03 -13.51
N THR A 31 3.39 -11.40 -14.65
CA THR A 31 4.21 -10.31 -15.21
C THR A 31 4.30 -9.13 -14.25
N LEU A 32 3.19 -8.77 -13.60
CA LEU A 32 3.13 -7.68 -12.63
C LEU A 32 3.97 -8.00 -11.39
N ARG A 33 3.85 -9.22 -10.86
CA ARG A 33 4.62 -9.69 -9.72
C ARG A 33 6.13 -9.64 -9.99
N GLU A 34 6.56 -10.10 -11.16
CA GLU A 34 7.96 -10.08 -11.58
C GLU A 34 8.47 -8.65 -11.81
N ARG A 35 7.69 -7.82 -12.51
CA ARG A 35 8.06 -6.43 -12.81
C ARG A 35 8.26 -5.58 -11.55
N TYR A 36 7.42 -5.78 -10.53
CA TYR A 36 7.46 -5.00 -9.29
C TYR A 36 8.12 -5.72 -8.12
N ASP A 37 8.70 -6.91 -8.37
CA ASP A 37 9.31 -7.78 -7.36
C ASP A 37 8.41 -7.94 -6.12
N LEU A 38 7.16 -8.35 -6.35
CA LEU A 38 6.19 -8.47 -5.28
C LEU A 38 6.37 -9.81 -4.54
N PRO A 39 6.58 -9.79 -3.22
CA PRO A 39 6.86 -11.00 -2.44
C PRO A 39 5.60 -11.79 -2.08
N PHE A 40 4.43 -11.38 -2.58
CA PHE A 40 3.14 -11.98 -2.31
C PHE A 40 2.43 -12.42 -3.60
N SER A 41 1.46 -13.31 -3.45
CA SER A 41 0.66 -13.84 -4.55
C SER A 41 -0.43 -12.85 -4.96
N ILE A 42 -0.81 -12.89 -6.25
CA ILE A 42 -1.94 -12.13 -6.78
C ILE A 42 -2.97 -13.12 -7.35
N LEU A 43 -4.14 -13.16 -6.72
CA LEU A 43 -5.32 -13.90 -7.18
C LEU A 43 -5.94 -13.19 -8.39
N SER A 44 -6.24 -13.98 -9.42
CA SER A 44 -6.93 -13.55 -10.64
C SER A 44 -8.44 -13.58 -10.42
N ASP A 45 -9.08 -12.41 -10.46
CA ASP A 45 -10.53 -12.21 -10.28
C ASP A 45 -11.13 -11.52 -11.52
N ILE A 46 -10.93 -12.12 -12.70
CA ILE A 46 -11.29 -11.53 -14.00
C ILE A 46 -12.78 -11.15 -14.06
N ASP A 47 -13.63 -12.03 -13.52
CA ASP A 47 -15.08 -11.88 -13.55
C ASP A 47 -15.63 -11.10 -12.35
N ALA A 48 -14.75 -10.60 -11.46
CA ALA A 48 -15.08 -9.90 -10.23
C ALA A 48 -15.97 -10.71 -9.26
N GLU A 49 -15.85 -12.04 -9.26
CA GLU A 49 -16.60 -12.92 -8.37
C GLU A 49 -16.15 -12.74 -6.92
N VAL A 50 -14.84 -12.64 -6.68
CA VAL A 50 -14.29 -12.41 -5.33
C VAL A 50 -14.70 -11.04 -4.85
N ALA A 51 -14.54 -10.00 -5.68
CA ALA A 51 -14.96 -8.65 -5.33
C ALA A 51 -16.45 -8.58 -4.96
N ARG A 52 -17.34 -9.28 -5.68
CA ARG A 52 -18.78 -9.32 -5.34
C ARG A 52 -19.04 -10.11 -4.05
N ALA A 53 -18.40 -11.26 -3.87
CA ALA A 53 -18.58 -12.11 -2.68
C ALA A 53 -18.20 -11.38 -1.39
N TYR A 54 -17.21 -10.49 -1.46
CA TYR A 54 -16.74 -9.69 -0.32
C TYR A 54 -17.35 -8.27 -0.27
N HIS A 55 -18.40 -8.00 -1.05
CA HIS A 55 -19.06 -6.69 -1.12
C HIS A 55 -18.10 -5.52 -1.42
N ALA A 56 -16.99 -5.82 -2.12
CA ALA A 56 -15.95 -4.88 -2.52
C ALA A 56 -16.08 -4.45 -3.99
N PHE A 57 -17.12 -4.87 -4.70
CA PHE A 57 -17.32 -4.54 -6.11
C PHE A 57 -17.75 -3.07 -6.29
N HIS A 58 -17.15 -2.36 -7.24
CA HIS A 58 -17.49 -0.97 -7.53
C HIS A 58 -18.70 -0.89 -8.48
N GLU A 59 -19.93 -1.02 -7.94
CA GLU A 59 -21.17 -1.10 -8.74
C GLU A 59 -21.35 0.05 -9.74
N ASN A 60 -20.95 1.27 -9.35
CA ASN A 60 -21.12 2.48 -10.16
C ASN A 60 -19.79 2.97 -10.77
N GLU A 61 -18.93 2.06 -11.26
CA GLU A 61 -17.65 2.48 -11.87
C GLU A 61 -17.92 3.30 -13.14
N PRO A 62 -17.42 4.55 -13.26
CA PRO A 62 -17.81 5.47 -14.33
C PRO A 62 -17.50 5.01 -15.75
N MET A 63 -16.54 4.10 -15.92
CA MET A 63 -16.12 3.55 -17.22
C MET A 63 -16.69 2.15 -17.46
N GLY A 64 -17.58 1.65 -16.59
CA GLY A 64 -18.19 0.32 -16.71
C GLY A 64 -17.20 -0.84 -16.56
N ARG A 65 -16.04 -0.61 -15.93
CA ARG A 65 -15.03 -1.66 -15.74
C ARG A 65 -15.38 -2.54 -14.55
N ASN A 66 -15.05 -3.82 -14.65
CA ASN A 66 -15.13 -4.78 -13.54
C ASN A 66 -14.03 -4.50 -12.50
N LEU A 67 -14.18 -3.43 -11.71
CA LEU A 67 -13.17 -2.97 -10.77
C LEU A 67 -13.66 -3.15 -9.34
N ALA A 68 -12.78 -3.63 -8.46
CA ALA A 68 -13.01 -3.61 -7.03
C ALA A 68 -12.72 -2.21 -6.44
N LEU A 69 -13.45 -1.84 -5.41
CA LEU A 69 -13.02 -0.83 -4.45
C LEU A 69 -11.70 -1.27 -3.81
N VAL A 70 -10.91 -0.32 -3.32
CA VAL A 70 -9.75 -0.67 -2.50
C VAL A 70 -10.29 -1.28 -1.22
N SER A 71 -10.07 -2.58 -1.01
CA SER A 71 -10.57 -3.29 0.16
C SER A 71 -9.51 -4.24 0.71
N MET A 72 -9.60 -4.53 2.00
CA MET A 72 -8.69 -5.40 2.73
C MET A 72 -9.49 -6.23 3.72
N PHE A 73 -9.16 -7.51 3.82
CA PHE A 73 -9.83 -8.45 4.71
C PHE A 73 -8.77 -9.26 5.44
N LEU A 74 -8.92 -9.37 6.76
CA LEU A 74 -8.19 -10.37 7.53
C LEU A 74 -9.12 -11.58 7.68
N ILE A 75 -8.69 -12.71 7.14
CA ILE A 75 -9.47 -13.94 7.13
C ILE A 75 -8.73 -14.96 7.99
N SER A 76 -9.43 -15.57 8.95
CA SER A 76 -8.91 -16.68 9.73
C SER A 76 -8.58 -17.87 8.83
N ARG A 77 -7.74 -18.79 9.31
CA ARG A 77 -7.33 -19.93 8.49
C ARG A 77 -8.54 -20.80 8.16
N ALA A 78 -8.46 -21.54 7.05
CA ALA A 78 -9.53 -22.44 6.64
C ALA A 78 -9.86 -23.49 7.71
N GLU A 79 -8.86 -23.96 8.46
CA GLU A 79 -9.03 -24.86 9.61
C GLU A 79 -9.81 -24.23 10.78
N ASP A 80 -9.76 -22.89 10.91
CA ASP A 80 -10.51 -22.10 11.89
C ASP A 80 -11.91 -21.68 11.36
N GLY A 81 -12.29 -22.17 10.17
CA GLY A 81 -13.57 -21.92 9.52
C GLY A 81 -13.58 -20.75 8.55
N GLY A 82 -12.44 -20.12 8.24
CA GLY A 82 -12.33 -19.12 7.17
C GLY A 82 -13.15 -17.84 7.40
N LYS A 83 -13.39 -17.47 8.66
CA LYS A 83 -14.17 -16.29 9.03
C LYS A 83 -13.38 -15.01 8.82
N VAL A 84 -14.07 -13.95 8.38
CA VAL A 84 -13.53 -12.58 8.36
C VAL A 84 -13.38 -12.08 9.80
N LEU A 85 -12.15 -11.79 10.21
CA LEU A 85 -11.80 -11.26 11.53
C LEU A 85 -11.80 -9.72 11.55
N TRP A 86 -11.50 -9.12 10.40
CA TRP A 86 -11.48 -7.67 10.21
C TRP A 86 -11.69 -7.38 8.73
N GLU A 87 -12.37 -6.27 8.44
CA GLU A 87 -12.60 -5.82 7.08
C GLU A 87 -12.45 -4.31 6.96
N TYR A 88 -12.02 -3.92 5.77
CA TYR A 88 -11.97 -2.55 5.33
C TYR A 88 -12.44 -2.48 3.88
N VAL A 89 -13.52 -1.75 3.63
CA VAL A 89 -14.00 -1.44 2.28
C VAL A 89 -13.87 0.05 2.06
N GLY A 90 -12.96 0.43 1.16
CA GLY A 90 -12.67 1.82 0.88
C GLY A 90 -13.80 2.51 0.12
N PRO A 91 -13.98 3.83 0.32
CA PRO A 91 -15.05 4.59 -0.32
C PRO A 91 -14.84 4.79 -1.83
N SER A 92 -13.65 4.47 -2.35
CA SER A 92 -13.33 4.58 -3.78
C SER A 92 -12.20 3.63 -4.17
N SER A 93 -11.98 3.47 -5.47
CA SER A 93 -10.83 2.76 -6.05
C SER A 93 -9.47 3.43 -5.83
N ARG A 94 -9.45 4.64 -5.25
CA ARG A 94 -8.23 5.43 -5.02
C ARG A 94 -7.83 5.55 -3.56
N TYR A 95 -8.81 5.50 -2.66
CA TYR A 95 -8.56 5.70 -1.24
C TYR A 95 -7.95 4.45 -0.63
N ARG A 96 -6.72 4.54 -0.14
CA ARG A 96 -5.98 3.45 0.50
C ARG A 96 -5.67 3.83 1.94
N LEU A 97 -5.83 2.88 2.87
CA LEU A 97 -5.32 3.05 4.23
C LEU A 97 -3.79 3.16 4.22
N ALA A 98 -3.26 3.97 5.12
CA ALA A 98 -1.82 4.03 5.39
C ALA A 98 -1.33 2.65 5.90
N PRO A 99 -0.11 2.21 5.53
CA PRO A 99 0.45 0.93 5.99
C PRO A 99 0.46 0.75 7.51
N SER A 100 0.81 1.81 8.25
CA SER A 100 0.75 1.86 9.71
C SER A 100 -0.64 1.57 10.27
N ARG A 101 -1.70 2.07 9.63
CA ARG A 101 -3.08 1.75 10.03
C ARG A 101 -3.43 0.30 9.78
N ILE A 102 -3.00 -0.25 8.65
CA ILE A 102 -3.21 -1.68 8.36
C ILE A 102 -2.52 -2.53 9.43
N LEU A 103 -1.27 -2.22 9.77
CA LEU A 103 -0.53 -2.93 10.80
C LEU A 103 -1.16 -2.78 12.19
N GLU A 104 -1.66 -1.60 12.54
CA GLU A 104 -2.41 -1.38 13.78
C GLU A 104 -3.64 -2.30 13.85
N GLU A 105 -4.49 -2.25 12.83
CA GLU A 105 -5.73 -3.03 12.77
C GLU A 105 -5.46 -4.54 12.78
N LEU A 106 -4.45 -4.99 12.02
CA LEU A 106 -4.03 -6.40 12.04
C LEU A 106 -3.60 -6.83 13.44
N GLN A 107 -2.77 -6.03 14.13
CA GLN A 107 -2.32 -6.39 15.48
C GLN A 107 -3.49 -6.42 16.48
N ARG A 108 -4.44 -5.48 16.38
CA ARG A 108 -5.66 -5.47 17.20
C ARG A 108 -6.51 -6.71 16.94
N ALA A 109 -6.79 -7.01 15.68
CA ALA A 109 -7.59 -8.18 15.29
C ALA A 109 -6.93 -9.51 15.70
N LEU A 110 -5.60 -9.55 15.77
CA LEU A 110 -4.83 -10.68 16.28
C LEU A 110 -4.68 -10.69 17.82
N GLY A 111 -5.33 -9.77 18.54
CA GLY A 111 -5.34 -9.73 20.01
C GLY A 111 -4.00 -9.34 20.65
N ARG A 112 -3.17 -8.56 19.96
CA ARG A 112 -1.90 -8.08 20.52
C ARG A 112 -2.15 -6.98 21.56
N THR A 113 -1.57 -7.13 22.75
CA THR A 113 -1.64 -6.14 23.83
C THR A 113 -0.61 -5.02 23.70
N ARG A 114 0.44 -5.26 22.91
CA ARG A 114 1.42 -4.24 22.52
C ARG A 114 1.44 -4.15 21.01
N LEU A 115 1.12 -2.97 20.52
CA LEU A 115 1.13 -2.63 19.10
C LEU A 115 2.42 -1.91 18.75
N HIS A 116 2.91 -2.20 17.55
CA HIS A 116 4.09 -1.55 16.98
C HIS A 116 3.80 -1.18 15.52
N VAL A 117 4.06 0.07 15.13
CA VAL A 117 3.90 0.51 13.74
C VAL A 117 5.08 1.36 13.31
N ASP A 118 5.46 1.20 12.05
CA ASP A 118 6.48 2.00 11.40
C ASP A 118 5.85 2.93 10.36
N VAL A 119 6.37 4.15 10.29
CA VAL A 119 6.04 5.13 9.24
C VAL A 119 7.32 5.57 8.56
N VAL A 120 7.41 5.33 7.25
CA VAL A 120 8.55 5.78 6.43
C VAL A 120 8.20 7.11 5.78
N VAL A 121 8.98 8.13 6.12
CA VAL A 121 8.89 9.47 5.55
C VAL A 121 10.04 9.64 4.55
N PRO A 122 9.76 9.79 3.24
CA PRO A 122 10.81 9.94 2.24
C PRO A 122 11.58 11.25 2.41
N SER A 123 12.87 11.24 2.09
CA SER A 123 13.68 12.46 2.07
C SER A 123 13.29 13.36 0.90
N THR A 124 13.52 14.67 1.01
CA THR A 124 13.28 15.63 -0.08
C THR A 124 14.01 15.22 -1.36
N TRP A 125 15.26 14.77 -1.25
CA TRP A 125 16.02 14.33 -2.41
C TRP A 125 15.41 13.08 -3.07
N GLN A 126 14.99 12.09 -2.29
CA GLN A 126 14.35 10.89 -2.84
C GLN A 126 13.01 11.23 -3.51
N LEU A 127 12.26 12.17 -2.94
CA LEU A 127 11.03 12.69 -3.52
C LEU A 127 11.31 13.34 -4.88
N GLU A 128 12.26 14.26 -4.96
CA GLU A 128 12.63 14.94 -6.19
C GLU A 128 13.21 13.97 -7.24
N ARG A 129 14.02 12.98 -6.82
CA ARG A 129 14.51 11.91 -7.70
C ARG A 129 13.36 11.09 -8.29
N THR A 130 12.36 10.75 -7.48
CA THR A 130 11.19 9.99 -7.94
C THR A 130 10.38 10.83 -8.92
N ILE A 131 10.19 12.12 -8.64
CA ILE A 131 9.50 13.07 -9.53
C ILE A 131 10.24 13.19 -10.87
N ALA A 132 11.56 13.36 -10.85
CA ALA A 132 12.39 13.45 -12.04
C ALA A 132 12.32 12.17 -12.89
N GLY A 133 12.26 11.00 -12.24
CA GLY A 133 12.10 9.71 -12.92
C GLY A 133 10.79 9.55 -13.71
N PHE A 134 9.76 10.38 -13.45
CA PHE A 134 8.56 10.43 -14.30
C PHE A 134 8.73 11.33 -15.53
N GLN A 135 9.71 12.22 -15.51
CA GLN A 135 9.99 13.16 -16.60
C GLN A 135 10.91 12.54 -17.65
N ASP A 136 11.83 11.66 -17.22
CA ASP A 136 12.71 10.91 -18.10
C ASP A 136 12.12 9.53 -18.40
N PRO A 137 11.65 9.25 -19.64
CA PRO A 137 11.19 7.90 -19.97
C PRO A 137 12.38 6.92 -19.88
N PRO A 138 12.16 5.65 -19.49
CA PRO A 138 13.21 4.64 -19.48
C PRO A 138 13.85 4.52 -20.87
N MET A 139 15.19 4.45 -20.90
CA MET A 139 15.99 4.27 -22.12
C MET A 139 15.38 3.18 -23.01
N GLY A 140 14.85 3.58 -24.17
CA GLY A 140 14.19 2.69 -25.13
C GLY A 140 12.76 3.09 -25.52
N PHE A 141 12.12 4.00 -24.76
CA PHE A 141 10.83 4.60 -25.11
C PHE A 141 10.96 6.13 -25.11
N TYR A 142 11.74 6.69 -26.03
CA TYR A 142 11.72 8.14 -26.22
C TYR A 142 10.34 8.54 -26.73
N ARG A 143 9.47 8.94 -25.80
CA ARG A 143 8.38 9.84 -26.13
C ARG A 143 8.95 11.25 -26.10
N THR A 144 8.80 11.99 -27.18
CA THR A 144 9.19 13.41 -27.20
C THR A 144 8.42 14.16 -26.10
N PRO A 145 8.94 15.28 -25.56
CA PRO A 145 8.19 16.09 -24.58
C PRO A 145 6.77 16.48 -25.06
N GLN A 146 6.53 16.52 -26.37
CA GLN A 146 5.19 16.73 -26.95
C GLN A 146 4.26 15.50 -26.82
N GLU A 147 4.79 14.29 -26.66
CA GLU A 147 4.06 13.01 -26.58
C GLU A 147 3.75 12.58 -25.14
N VAL A 148 4.40 13.20 -24.15
CA VAL A 148 4.03 13.07 -22.73
C VAL A 148 3.13 14.25 -22.39
N GLY A 149 1.81 14.05 -22.43
CA GLY A 149 0.87 15.14 -22.10
C GLY A 149 1.18 15.70 -20.71
N GLU A 150 1.43 17.02 -20.60
CA GLU A 150 1.81 17.72 -19.36
C GLU A 150 0.94 17.33 -18.15
N ARG A 151 -0.35 17.09 -18.40
CA ARG A 151 -1.33 16.67 -17.40
C ARG A 151 -0.94 15.38 -16.68
N TYR A 152 -0.31 14.43 -17.36
CA TYR A 152 0.12 13.15 -16.76
C TYR A 152 1.31 13.34 -15.80
N VAL A 153 2.33 14.10 -16.20
CA VAL A 153 3.52 14.36 -15.37
C VAL A 153 3.16 15.16 -14.12
N LEU A 154 2.31 16.18 -14.27
CA LEU A 154 1.80 16.95 -13.13
C LEU A 154 1.03 16.06 -12.15
N THR A 155 0.19 15.14 -12.65
CA THR A 155 -0.56 14.20 -11.80
C THR A 155 0.37 13.29 -10.98
N TYR A 156 1.44 12.76 -11.57
CA TYR A 156 2.38 11.89 -10.84
C TYR A 156 3.23 12.67 -9.83
N ARG A 157 3.67 13.88 -10.18
CA ARG A 157 4.41 14.76 -9.26
C ARG A 157 3.57 15.12 -8.04
N ASP A 158 2.35 15.59 -8.27
CA ASP A 158 1.43 15.98 -7.21
C ASP A 158 1.07 14.78 -6.33
N TYR A 159 0.82 13.63 -6.94
CA TYR A 159 0.59 12.37 -6.22
C TYR A 159 1.79 11.99 -5.32
N THR A 160 3.02 12.09 -5.83
CA THR A 160 4.20 11.72 -5.04
C THR A 160 4.41 12.66 -3.86
N ARG A 161 4.14 13.96 -4.04
CA ARG A 161 4.15 14.95 -2.96
C ARG A 161 3.04 14.69 -1.94
N GLU A 162 1.85 14.34 -2.40
CA GLU A 162 0.73 13.98 -1.55
C GLU A 162 1.06 12.76 -0.68
N LEU A 163 1.70 11.73 -1.24
CA LEU A 163 2.16 10.57 -0.46
C LEU A 163 3.17 10.95 0.64
N ALA A 164 4.13 11.83 0.33
CA ALA A 164 5.08 12.31 1.34
C ALA A 164 4.37 13.11 2.44
N MET A 165 3.42 13.97 2.08
CA MET A 165 2.59 14.71 3.04
C MET A 165 1.74 13.77 3.90
N GLN A 166 1.16 12.73 3.32
CA GLN A 166 0.40 11.71 4.06
C GLN A 166 1.29 10.98 5.07
N ALA A 167 2.53 10.63 4.72
CA ALA A 167 3.48 10.03 5.66
C ALA A 167 3.80 10.97 6.84
N HIS A 168 4.03 12.26 6.57
CA HIS A 168 4.19 13.26 7.64
C HIS A 168 2.94 13.40 8.51
N ALA A 169 1.75 13.50 7.90
CA ALA A 169 0.49 13.59 8.62
C ALA A 169 0.25 12.37 9.50
N GLU A 170 0.68 11.18 9.06
CA GLU A 170 0.57 9.94 9.84
C GLU A 170 1.46 9.95 11.09
N VAL A 171 2.68 10.47 11.01
CA VAL A 171 3.56 10.68 12.18
C VAL A 171 2.90 11.62 13.20
N HIS A 172 2.33 12.72 12.73
CA HIS A 172 1.60 13.66 13.59
C HIS A 172 0.38 12.99 14.25
N ARG A 173 -0.43 12.29 13.46
CA ARG A 173 -1.62 11.58 13.92
C ARG A 173 -1.30 10.55 15.00
N LEU A 174 -0.26 9.73 14.81
CA LEU A 174 0.18 8.75 15.82
C LEU A 174 0.54 9.45 17.13
N THR A 175 1.30 10.55 17.03
CA THR A 175 1.70 11.34 18.20
C THR A 175 0.47 11.91 18.95
N GLU A 176 -0.50 12.47 18.22
CA GLU A 176 -1.75 13.01 18.79
C GLU A 176 -2.64 11.94 19.41
N GLU A 177 -2.66 10.73 18.86
CA GLU A 177 -3.40 9.58 19.40
C GLU A 177 -2.72 8.89 20.60
N GLY A 178 -1.64 9.47 21.11
CA GLY A 178 -0.93 8.98 22.30
C GLY A 178 -0.02 7.79 22.03
N TRP A 179 0.36 7.53 20.78
CA TRP A 179 1.42 6.57 20.49
C TRP A 179 2.76 7.09 20.97
N ARG A 180 3.58 6.21 21.54
CA ARG A 180 4.92 6.56 21.99
C ARG A 180 5.90 6.37 20.85
N LEU A 181 6.58 7.44 20.45
CA LEU A 181 7.73 7.35 19.54
C LEU A 181 8.85 6.55 20.23
N ALA A 182 9.14 5.36 19.70
CA ALA A 182 10.14 4.44 20.25
C ALA A 182 11.52 4.69 19.65
N ALA A 183 11.58 4.98 18.34
CA ALA A 183 12.83 5.27 17.64
C ALA A 183 12.60 6.09 16.37
N VAL A 184 13.67 6.76 15.91
CA VAL A 184 13.77 7.32 14.56
C VAL A 184 15.09 6.85 13.97
N SER A 185 15.06 6.25 12.79
CA SER A 185 16.25 5.74 12.10
C SER A 185 16.24 6.09 10.62
N PRO A 186 17.41 6.23 9.96
CA PRO A 186 17.44 6.41 8.52
C PRO A 186 16.88 5.16 7.81
N GLU A 187 16.09 5.38 6.76
CA GLU A 187 15.58 4.31 5.88
C GLU A 187 16.49 4.19 4.65
N TYR A 188 16.85 2.97 4.28
CA TYR A 188 17.81 2.69 3.20
C TYR A 188 17.20 1.91 2.03
N GLU A 189 17.64 2.24 0.81
CA GLU A 189 17.52 1.39 -0.37
C GLU A 189 18.94 1.06 -0.85
N GLY A 190 19.39 -0.17 -0.56
CA GLY A 190 20.80 -0.54 -0.71
C GLY A 190 21.70 0.30 0.21
N ALA A 191 22.65 1.03 -0.38
CA ALA A 191 23.56 1.91 0.37
C ALA A 191 23.06 3.37 0.48
N VAL A 192 21.89 3.68 -0.08
CA VAL A 192 21.38 5.06 -0.18
C VAL A 192 20.32 5.30 0.88
N VAL A 193 20.45 6.41 1.63
CA VAL A 193 19.40 6.86 2.55
C VAL A 193 18.25 7.46 1.74
N ILE A 194 17.08 6.84 1.80
CA ILE A 194 15.88 7.26 1.07
C ILE A 194 14.90 8.06 1.93
N GLY A 195 15.07 8.06 3.26
CA GLY A 195 14.15 8.73 4.18
C GLY A 195 14.46 8.49 5.65
N GLN A 196 13.46 8.70 6.48
CA GLN A 196 13.47 8.40 7.91
C GLN A 196 12.33 7.44 8.22
N ARG A 197 12.61 6.41 9.01
CA ARG A 197 11.62 5.50 9.61
C ARG A 197 11.34 5.96 11.03
N TYR A 198 10.07 6.20 11.32
CA TYR A 198 9.57 6.53 12.65
C TYR A 198 8.84 5.32 13.21
N SER A 199 9.35 4.79 14.32
CA SER A 199 8.82 3.60 14.96
C SER A 199 8.01 3.98 16.20
N PHE A 200 6.78 3.52 16.27
CA PHE A 200 5.84 3.84 17.34
C PHE A 200 5.35 2.59 18.07
N ASP A 201 5.23 2.70 19.39
CA ASP A 201 4.65 1.67 20.25
C ASP A 201 3.39 2.18 20.94
N ARG A 202 2.41 1.29 21.15
CA ARG A 202 1.25 1.56 22.01
C ARG A 202 0.85 0.30 22.77
N SER A 203 0.58 0.45 24.06
CA SER A 203 -0.07 -0.61 24.85
C SER A 203 -1.59 -0.46 24.74
N VAL A 204 -2.28 -1.58 24.57
CA VAL A 204 -3.75 -1.65 24.57
C VAL A 204 -4.13 -2.41 25.84
N GLU A 205 -4.96 -1.78 26.66
CA GLU A 205 -5.55 -2.38 27.87
C GLU A 205 -6.65 -3.39 27.50
#